data_AF-A0A2G9G991-F1
#
_entry.id   AF-A0A2G9G991-F1
#
_cell.length_a   1.000
_cell.length_b   1.000
_cell.length_c   1.000
_cell.angle_alpha   90.00
_cell.angle_beta   90.00
_cell.angle_gamma   90.00
#
_symmetry.space_group_name_H-M   'P 1'
#
loop_
_entity.id
_entity.type
_entity.pdbx_description
1 polymer ?
#
loop_
_entity_poly.entity_id
_entity_poly.type
_entity_poly.pdbx_seq_one_letter_code
_entity_poly.pdbx_strand_id
1 'polypeptide(L)' 'MNWVQRKIYLYNVTFGLYMLDWWERLLCNTLVVVLMWFVCYNGFRSASEFCKRVLW' A
#
# COMPACT_ATOMS: atom_id res chain seq x y z
N MET A 1 -1.63 -22.99 16.25
CA MET A 1 -1.75 -21.53 16.04
C MET A 1 -1.34 -21.23 14.60
N ASN A 2 -2.29 -20.94 13.70
CA ASN A 2 -2.04 -20.87 12.27
C ASN A 2 -1.12 -19.68 11.90
N TRP A 3 -0.15 -19.93 11.02
CA TRP A 3 0.83 -18.93 10.57
C TRP A 3 0.17 -17.66 9.99
N VAL A 4 -0.99 -17.83 9.34
CA VAL A 4 -1.82 -16.75 8.80
C VAL A 4 -2.34 -15.82 9.90
N GLN A 5 -2.78 -16.36 11.04
CA GLN A 5 -3.25 -15.56 12.17
C GLN A 5 -2.13 -14.69 12.75
N ARG A 6 -0.90 -15.21 12.78
CA ARG A 6 0.28 -14.44 13.23
C ARG A 6 0.60 -13.29 12.27
N LYS A 7 0.46 -13.51 10.96
CA LYS A 7 0.64 -12.46 9.93
C LYS A 7 -0.40 -11.36 10.08
N ILE A 8 -1.66 -11.71 10.30
CA ILE A 8 -2.75 -10.74 10.51
C ILE A 8 -2.52 -9.94 11.79
N TYR A 9 -2.13 -10.59 12.88
CA TYR A 9 -1.84 -9.90 14.14
C TYR A 9 -0.69 -8.90 14.03
N LEU A 10 0.41 -9.31 13.38
CA LEU A 10 1.55 -8.42 13.10
C LEU A 10 1.12 -7.22 12.25
N TYR A 11 0.32 -7.44 11.20
CA TYR A 11 -0.20 -6.33 10.39
C TYR A 11 -1.05 -5.36 11.21
N ASN A 12 -1.92 -5.90 12.07
CA ASN A 12 -2.79 -5.12 12.95
C ASN A 12 -2.00 -4.30 13.99
N VAL A 13 -0.85 -4.82 14.46
CA VAL A 13 0.10 -4.17 15.37
C VAL A 13 0.93 -3.11 14.66
N THR A 14 1.51 -3.42 13.51
CA THR A 14 2.45 -2.51 12.80
C THR A 14 1.74 -1.28 12.26
N PHE A 15 0.52 -1.42 11.77
CA PHE A 15 -0.29 -0.31 11.27
C PHE A 15 -1.14 0.36 12.36
N GLY A 16 -1.14 -0.16 13.59
CA GLY A 16 -1.93 0.42 14.69
C GLY A 16 -3.43 0.43 14.44
N LEU A 17 -3.92 -0.38 13.48
CA LEU A 17 -5.34 -0.42 13.10
C LEU A 17 -6.24 -0.74 14.29
N TYR A 18 -5.75 -1.37 15.36
CA TYR A 18 -6.59 -1.68 16.53
C TYR A 18 -7.03 -0.44 17.33
N MET A 19 -6.34 0.70 17.22
CA MET A 19 -6.67 1.93 17.96
C MET A 19 -7.58 2.88 17.18
N LEU A 20 -7.64 2.75 15.85
CA LEU A 20 -8.50 3.55 14.99
C LEU A 20 -9.95 3.04 15.03
N ASP A 21 -10.90 3.98 15.03
CA ASP A 21 -12.32 3.66 14.95
C ASP A 21 -12.63 2.86 13.68
N TRP A 22 -13.70 2.06 13.69
CA TRP A 22 -14.00 1.14 12.58
C TRP A 22 -14.08 1.87 11.22
N TRP A 23 -14.57 3.11 11.23
CA TRP A 23 -14.61 4.00 10.06
C TRP A 23 -13.23 4.54 9.65
N GLU A 24 -12.37 4.88 10.60
CA GLU A 24 -11.03 5.41 10.32
C GLU A 24 -10.13 4.33 9.70
N ARG A 25 -10.30 3.06 10.10
CA ARG A 25 -9.62 1.93 9.43
C ARG A 25 -9.91 1.88 7.94
N LEU A 26 -11.18 2.08 7.55
CA LEU A 26 -11.60 2.04 6.15
C LEU A 26 -10.97 3.19 5.36
N LEU A 27 -10.98 4.39 5.93
CA LEU A 27 -10.42 5.60 5.32
C LEU A 27 -8.90 5.50 5.14
N CYS A 28 -8.17 5.10 6.19
CA CYS A 28 -6.71 4.94 6.11
C CYS A 28 -6.30 3.87 5.10
N ASN A 29 -6.98 2.71 5.08
CA ASN A 29 -6.62 1.63 4.17
C ASN A 29 -6.90 2.02 2.70
N THR A 30 -8.02 2.72 2.45
CA THR A 30 -8.34 3.25 1.12
C THR A 30 -7.33 4.31 0.68
N LEU A 31 -6.94 5.22 1.58
CA LEU A 31 -5.90 6.22 1.32
C LEU A 31 -4.57 5.58 0.94
N VAL A 32 -4.12 4.57 1.67
CA VAL A 32 -2.86 3.86 1.38
C VAL A 32 -2.93 3.16 0.02
N VAL A 33 -4.05 2.50 -0.30
CA VAL A 33 -4.25 1.85 -1.61
C VAL A 33 -4.24 2.88 -2.75
N VAL A 34 -4.92 4.02 -2.59
CA VAL A 34 -4.96 5.09 -3.59
C VAL A 34 -3.59 5.75 -3.76
N LEU A 35 -2.87 6.00 -2.66
CA LEU A 35 -1.52 6.55 -2.70
C LEU A 35 -0.54 5.59 -3.38
N MET A 36 -0.60 4.30 -3.03
CA MET A 36 0.23 3.28 -3.67
C MET A 36 -0.07 3.18 -5.17
N TRP A 37 -1.35 3.19 -5.54
CA TRP A 37 -1.77 3.22 -6.94
C TRP A 37 -1.23 4.46 -7.66
N PHE A 38 -1.33 5.64 -7.05
CA PHE A 38 -0.84 6.89 -7.62
C PHE A 38 0.67 6.87 -7.82
N VAL A 39 1.43 6.40 -6.83
CA VAL A 39 2.89 6.26 -6.93
C VAL A 39 3.26 5.22 -7.99
N CYS A 40 2.57 4.08 -8.05
CA CYS A 40 2.79 3.08 -9.08
C CYS A 40 2.50 3.63 -10.48
N TYR A 41 1.37 4.31 -10.68
CA TYR A 41 1.01 4.87 -11.99
C TYR A 41 2.01 5.94 -12.45
N ASN A 42 2.40 6.86 -11.56
CA ASN A 42 3.40 7.89 -11.87
C ASN A 42 4.80 7.30 -12.06
N GLY A 43 5.19 6.34 -11.22
CA GLY A 43 6.46 5.64 -11.32
C GLY A 43 6.56 4.82 -12.61
N PHE A 44 5.48 4.12 -12.99
CA PHE A 44 5.41 3.35 -14.22
C PHE A 44 5.46 4.26 -15.46
N ARG A 45 4.75 5.39 -15.41
CA ARG A 45 4.81 6.41 -16.47
C ARG A 45 6.23 6.98 -16.61
N SER A 46 6.85 7.38 -15.51
CA SER A 46 8.23 7.89 -15.49
C SER A 46 9.23 6.84 -15.98
N ALA A 47 9.13 5.59 -15.50
CA ALA A 47 9.96 4.48 -15.94
C ALA A 47 9.76 4.14 -17.42
N SER A 48 8.54 4.24 -17.95
CA SER A 48 8.27 3.99 -19.37
C SER A 48 8.92 5.04 -20.27
N GLU A 49 8.92 6.32 -19.85
CA GLU A 49 9.59 7.41 -20.56
C GLU A 49 11.12 7.28 -20.45
N PHE A 50 11.63 6.86 -19.30
CA PHE A 50 13.05 6.58 -19.11
C PHE A 50 13.51 5.38 -19.94
N CYS A 51 12.72 4.29 -19.97
CA CYS A 51 13.00 3.10 -20.76
C CYS A 51 13.03 3.44 -22.26
N LYS A 52 12.07 4.25 -22.75
CA LYS A 52 12.09 4.74 -24.14
C LYS A 52 13.35 5.55 -24.48
N ARG A 53 13.89 6.34 -23.54
CA ARG A 53 15.14 7.11 -23.73
C ARG A 53 16.42 6.29 -23.59
N VAL A 54 16.37 5.16 -22.88
CA VAL A 54 17.53 4.25 -22.71
C VAL A 54 17.63 3.26 -23.88
N LEU A 55 16.50 2.90 -24.48
CA LEU A 55 16.42 1.95 -25.60
C LEU A 55 16.62 2.59 -26.99
N TRP A 56 16.74 3.92 -27.08
CA TRP A 56 17.00 4.68 -28.30
C TRP A 56 18.27 5.51 -28.15
#